data_AF-A0A920PKZ4-F1
#
_entry.id   AF-A0A920PKZ4-F1
#
_cell.length_a   1.000
_cell.length_b   1.000
_cell.length_c   1.000
_cell.angle_alpha   90.00
_cell.angle_beta   90.00
_cell.angle_gamma   90.00
#
_symmetry.space_group_name_H-M   'P 1'
#
loop_
_entity.id
_entity.type
_entity.pdbx_description
1 polymer ?
#
loop_
_entity_poly.entity_id
_entity_poly.type
_entity_poly.pdbx_seq_one_letter_code
_entity_poly.pdbx_strand_id
1 'polypeptide(L)' 'MIGSGWAARCLAHGLDVVAWGPDPSAEATLVANVDNAWPILEEVGLAGADRNRLKFETSLEAALSVAD' A
#
# COMPACT_ATOMS: atom_id res chain seq x y z
N MET A 1 10.15 6.61 3.75
CA MET A 1 9.04 6.97 2.85
C MET A 1 7.80 7.17 3.71
N ILE A 2 7.14 8.34 3.68
CA ILE A 2 5.94 8.58 4.53
C ILE A 2 4.72 7.77 4.03
N GLY A 3 4.70 7.38 2.74
CA GLY A 3 3.56 6.69 2.12
C GLY A 3 3.34 5.24 2.55
N SER A 4 4.38 4.51 3.00
CA SER A 4 4.23 3.07 3.31
C SER A 4 3.41 2.80 4.56
N GLY A 5 3.52 3.65 5.59
CA GLY A 5 2.68 3.53 6.79
C GLY A 5 1.20 3.81 6.50
N TRP A 6 0.91 4.75 5.61
CA TRP A 6 -0.46 5.02 5.16
C TRP A 6 -1.01 3.88 4.31
N ALA A 7 -0.22 3.35 3.37
CA ALA A 7 -0.62 2.20 2.56
C ALA A 7 -1.01 1.00 3.44
N ALA A 8 -0.17 0.65 4.41
CA ALA A 8 -0.43 -0.47 5.30
C ALA A 8 -1.71 -0.25 6.14
N ARG A 9 -1.94 0.97 6.63
CA ARG A 9 -3.15 1.32 7.39
C ARG A 9 -4.42 1.30 6.54
N CYS A 10 -4.37 1.82 5.31
CA CYS A 10 -5.51 1.79 4.39
C CYS A 10 -5.90 0.34 4.03
N LEU A 11 -4.90 -0.50 3.71
CA LEU A 11 -5.13 -1.93 3.46
C LEU A 11 -5.72 -2.63 4.68
N ALA A 12 -5.25 -2.32 5.88
CA ALA A 12 -5.77 -2.90 7.13
C ALA A 12 -7.26 -2.56 7.40
N HIS A 13 -7.74 -1.46 6.84
CA HIS A 13 -9.15 -1.04 6.89
C HIS A 13 -9.95 -1.46 5.65
N GLY A 14 -9.39 -2.31 4.79
CA GLY A 14 -10.07 -2.82 3.61
C GLY A 14 -10.28 -1.80 2.50
N LEU A 15 -9.37 -0.84 2.38
CA LEU A 15 -9.31 0.09 1.25
C LEU A 15 -8.34 -0.43 0.18
N ASP A 16 -8.65 -0.13 -1.07
CA ASP A 16 -7.72 -0.34 -2.19
C ASP A 16 -6.64 0.75 -2.16
N VAL A 17 -5.39 0.36 -2.39
CA VAL A 17 -4.25 1.29 -2.39
C VAL A 17 -3.52 1.19 -3.71
N VAL A 18 -3.44 2.31 -4.41
CA VAL A 18 -2.61 2.45 -5.60
C VAL A 18 -1.48 3.42 -5.28
N ALA A 19 -0.25 2.93 -5.45
CA ALA A 19 0.95 3.70 -5.16
C ALA A 19 1.76 3.92 -6.44
N TRP A 20 2.46 5.04 -6.48
CA TRP A 20 3.43 5.36 -7.51
C TRP A 20 4.64 6.04 -6.86
N GLY A 21 5.81 5.84 -7.43
CA GLY A 21 7.04 6.51 -7.00
C GLY A 21 8.03 6.64 -8.15
N PRO A 22 8.86 7.70 -8.17
CA PRO A 22 9.83 7.94 -9.23
C PRO A 22 11.06 7.02 -9.16
N ASP A 23 11.28 6.35 -8.03
CA ASP A 23 12.39 5.42 -7.83
C ASP A 23 11.98 4.02 -8.28
N PRO A 24 12.76 3.34 -9.15
CA PRO A 24 12.49 1.96 -9.57
C PRO A 24 12.41 0.95 -8.41
N SER A 25 13.05 1.24 -7.27
CA SER A 25 13.02 0.43 -6.06
C SER A 25 11.85 0.75 -5.12
N ALA A 26 11.02 1.75 -5.44
CA ALA A 26 9.91 2.19 -4.60
C ALA A 26 8.86 1.09 -4.40
N GLU A 27 8.55 0.31 -5.44
CA GLU A 27 7.61 -0.82 -5.34
C GLU A 27 8.10 -1.85 -4.33
N ALA A 28 9.31 -2.36 -4.54
CA ALA A 28 9.91 -3.35 -3.66
C ALA A 28 10.03 -2.85 -2.21
N THR A 29 10.39 -1.57 -2.05
CA THR A 29 10.47 -0.93 -0.73
C THR A 29 9.10 -0.79 -0.09
N LEU A 30 8.06 -0.46 -0.86
CA LEU A 30 6.69 -0.36 -0.36
C LEU A 30 6.18 -1.71 0.12
N VAL A 31 6.32 -2.74 -0.73
CA VAL A 31 5.89 -4.11 -0.41
C VAL A 31 6.59 -4.61 0.85
N ALA A 32 7.92 -4.48 0.93
CA ALA A 32 8.68 -4.90 2.10
C ALA A 32 8.24 -4.18 3.39
N ASN A 33 7.94 -2.88 3.31
CA ASN A 33 7.47 -2.13 4.48
C ASN A 33 6.06 -2.54 4.90
N VAL A 34 5.16 -2.82 3.95
CA VAL A 34 3.80 -3.32 4.24
C VAL A 34 3.88 -4.69 4.91
N ASP A 35 4.70 -5.60 4.39
CA ASP A 35 4.90 -6.93 4.98
C ASP A 35 5.47 -6.86 6.40
N ASN A 36 6.44 -5.96 6.64
CA ASN A 36 7.00 -5.76 7.98
C ASN A 36 5.97 -5.20 8.98
N ALA A 37 5.06 -4.34 8.52
CA ALA A 37 4.03 -3.74 9.36
C ALA A 37 2.82 -4.68 9.59
N TRP A 38 2.65 -5.70 8.75
CA TRP A 38 1.46 -6.56 8.74
C TRP A 38 1.17 -7.27 10.07
N PRO A 39 2.14 -7.90 10.75
CA PRO A 39 1.88 -8.59 12.02
C PRO A 39 1.36 -7.64 13.11
N ILE A 40 1.86 -6.40 13.13
CA ILE A 40 1.39 -5.40 14.09
C ILE A 40 -0.04 -4.99 13.76
N LEU A 41 -0.37 -4.78 12.48
CA LEU A 41 -1.72 -4.43 12.04
C LEU A 41 -2.73 -5.55 12.32
N GLU A 42 -2.30 -6.81 12.26
CA GLU A 42 -3.08 -7.98 12.73
C GLU A 42 -3.42 -7.88 14.22
N GLU A 43 -2.47 -7.48 15.06
CA GLU A 43 -2.69 -7.29 16.50
C GLU A 43 -3.62 -6.12 16.83
N VAL A 44 -3.57 -5.02 16.04
CA VAL A 44 -4.45 -3.85 16.28
C VAL A 44 -5.88 -4.05 15.76
N GLY A 45 -6.12 -5.11 14.99
CA GLY A 45 -7.42 -5.48 14.45
C GLY A 45 -7.58 -5.11 12.98
N LEU A 46 -7.70 -6.14 12.14
CA LEU A 46 -7.98 -6.01 10.71
C LEU A 46 -9.48 -6.13 10.44
N ALA A 47 -10.04 -5.19 9.69
CA ALA A 47 -11.40 -5.27 9.18
C ALA A 47 -11.37 -5.19 7.65
N GLY A 48 -11.67 -6.32 6.98
CA GLY A 48 -11.68 -6.38 5.52
C GLY A 48 -10.31 -6.28 4.86
N ALA A 49 -9.24 -6.56 5.60
CA ALA A 49 -7.88 -6.39 5.12
C ALA A 49 -7.45 -7.45 4.10
N ASP A 50 -6.78 -7.00 3.04
CA ASP A 50 -6.18 -7.85 2.03
C ASP A 50 -4.97 -7.16 1.40
N ARG A 51 -3.80 -7.80 1.47
CA ARG A 51 -2.56 -7.31 0.87
C ARG A 51 -2.60 -7.25 -0.66
N ASN A 52 -3.43 -8.08 -1.29
CA ASN A 52 -3.57 -8.12 -2.75
C ASN A 52 -4.27 -6.87 -3.32
N ARG A 53 -4.82 -6.01 -2.44
CA ARG A 53 -5.44 -4.73 -2.80
C ARG A 53 -4.42 -3.61 -2.95
N LEU A 54 -3.14 -3.90 -2.69
CA LEU A 54 -2.03 -3.02 -3.02
C LEU A 54 -1.64 -3.19 -4.47
N LYS A 55 -1.67 -2.10 -5.24
CA LYS A 55 -1.14 -2.03 -6.59
C LYS A 55 -0.08 -0.95 -6.69
N PHE A 56 0.95 -1.22 -7.47
CA PHE A 56 1.97 -0.24 -7.80
C PHE A 56 1.90 0.06 -9.29
N GLU A 57 1.74 1.32 -9.63
CA GLU A 57 1.73 1.79 -11.01
C GLU A 57 3.09 2.38 -11.37
N THR A 58 3.44 2.29 -12.65
CA THR A 58 4.73 2.78 -13.18
C THR A 58 4.64 4.21 -13.72
N SER A 59 3.43 4.74 -13.91
CA SER A 59 3.18 6.12 -14.32
C SER A 59 2.18 6.80 -13.39
N LEU A 60 2.40 8.10 -13.14
CA LEU A 60 1.54 8.91 -12.30
C LEU A 60 0.13 9.04 -12.90
N GLU A 61 0.05 9.11 -14.23
CA GLU A 61 -1.19 9.19 -14.99
C GLU A 61 -2.05 7.93 -14.81
N ALA A 62 -1.44 6.74 -14.77
CA ALA A 62 -2.16 5.50 -14.51
C ALA A 62 -2.68 5.46 -13.06
N ALA A 63 -1.84 5.85 -12.10
CA ALA A 63 -2.22 5.89 -10.68
C ALA A 63 -3.42 6.81 -10.40
N LEU A 64 -3.48 7.97 -11.07
CA LEU A 64 -4.57 8.94 -10.91
C LEU A 64 -5.88 8.53 -11.61
N SER A 65 -5.83 7.61 -12.58
CA SER A 65 -7.02 7.21 -13.35
C SER A 65 -8.00 6.31 -12.57
N VAL A 66 -7.55 5.75 -11.45
CA VAL A 66 -8.29 4.77 -10.63
C VAL A 66 -8.48 5.24 -9.18
N ALA A 67 -8.13 6.49 -8.89
CA ALA A 67 -8.29 7.08 -7.57
C ALA A 67 -9.66 7.79 -7.46
N ASP A 68 -10.46 7.43 -6.45
CA ASP A 68 -11.74 8.06 -6.11
C ASP A 68 -11.59 9.26 -5.15
#